data_AF-A0A8J3PMI7-F1
#
_entry.id   AF-A0A8J3PMI7-F1
#
_cell.length_a   1.000
_cell.length_b   1.000
_cell.length_c   1.000
_cell.angle_alpha   90.00
_cell.angle_beta   90.00
_cell.angle_gamma   90.00
#
_symmetry.space_group_name_H-M   'P 1'
#
loop_
_entity.id
_entity.type
_entity.pdbx_description
1 polymer ?
#
loop_
_entity_poly.entity_id
_entity_poly.type
_entity_poly.pdbx_seq_one_letter_code
_entity_poly.pdbx_strand_id
1 'polypeptide(L)' 'MYEFRCGSPVCRTSFTAPDEDALMIEVARHVAARHRIPKPTKSLVQFLKDNTIREIPSTAKTG' A
#
# COMPACT_ATOMS: atom_id res chain seq x y z
N MET A 1 -6.83 10.78 1.05
CA MET A 1 -5.63 10.27 0.33
C MET A 1 -5.10 9.12 1.17
N TYR A 2 -4.60 8.07 0.55
CA TYR A 2 -4.11 6.89 1.24
C TYR A 2 -2.61 6.73 1.01
N GLU A 3 -1.91 6.29 2.04
CA GLU A 3 -0.51 5.92 1.99
C GLU A 3 -0.37 4.43 2.28
N PHE A 4 0.48 3.75 1.51
CA PHE A 4 0.98 2.42 1.80
C PHE A 4 2.46 2.51 2.17
N ARG A 5 2.86 1.79 3.21
CA ARG A 5 4.26 1.56 3.53
C ARG A 5 4.55 0.07 3.68
N CYS A 6 5.46 -0.47 2.86
CA CYS A 6 5.80 -1.88 2.93
C CYS A 6 6.32 -2.26 4.32
N GLY A 7 5.75 -3.32 4.90
CA GLY A 7 6.12 -3.82 6.23
C GLY A 7 7.40 -4.66 6.26
N SER A 8 8.02 -4.94 5.11
CA SER A 8 9.25 -5.73 5.07
C SER A 8 10.46 -4.87 5.47
N PRO A 9 11.32 -5.32 6.40
CA PRO A 9 12.45 -4.52 6.90
C PRO A 9 13.47 -4.17 5.81
N VAL A 10 13.54 -4.99 4.77
CA VAL A 10 14.42 -4.80 3.61
C VAL A 10 13.74 -4.03 2.47
N CYS A 11 12.42 -3.89 2.50
CA CYS A 11 11.67 -3.20 1.47
C CYS A 11 11.15 -1.86 1.98
N ARG A 12 11.76 -0.76 1.52
CA ARG A 12 11.41 0.60 1.95
C ARG A 12 10.45 1.30 1.00
N THR A 13 9.69 0.55 0.21
CA THR A 13 8.77 1.12 -0.77
C THR A 13 7.54 1.69 -0.06
N SER A 14 7.15 2.88 -0.49
CA SER A 14 5.89 3.53 -0.14
C SER A 14 5.16 3.99 -1.39
N PHE A 15 3.84 4.02 -1.31
CA PHE A 15 2.96 4.54 -2.35
C PHE A 15 1.96 5.49 -1.73
N THR A 16 1.49 6.44 -2.52
CA THR A 16 0.34 7.26 -2.15
C THR A 16 -0.66 7.26 -3.30
N ALA A 17 -1.95 7.27 -2.98
CA ALA A 17 -3.03 7.26 -3.95
C ALA A 17 -4.23 8.08 -3.43
N PRO A 18 -5.09 8.61 -4.32
CA PRO A 18 -6.26 9.36 -3.89
C PRO A 18 -7.27 8.51 -3.11
N ASP A 19 -7.44 7.24 -3.50
CA ASP A 19 -8.35 6.26 -2.93
C ASP A 19 -7.65 4.92 -2.60
N GLU A 20 -8.30 4.09 -1.78
CA GLU A 20 -7.75 2.81 -1.30
C GLU A 20 -7.61 1.80 -2.45
N ASP A 21 -8.55 1.75 -3.39
CA ASP A 21 -8.53 0.77 -4.48
C ASP A 21 -7.35 1.02 -5.43
N ALA A 22 -7.10 2.28 -5.79
CA ALA A 22 -5.94 2.71 -6.55
C ALA A 22 -4.63 2.36 -5.82
N LEU A 23 -4.59 2.53 -4.49
CA LEU A 23 -3.44 2.14 -3.69
C LEU A 23 -3.24 0.61 -3.72
N MET A 24 -4.32 -0.16 -3.60
CA MET A 24 -4.27 -1.62 -3.58
C MET A 24 -3.80 -2.21 -4.91
N ILE A 25 -4.08 -1.57 -6.05
CA ILE A 25 -3.51 -1.94 -7.36
C ILE A 25 -1.98 -1.82 -7.34
N GLU A 26 -1.46 -0.70 -6.81
CA GLU A 26 -0.02 -0.46 -6.67
C GLU A 26 0.64 -1.46 -5.71
N VAL A 27 0.00 -1.73 -4.57
CA VAL A 27 0.44 -2.73 -3.60
C VAL A 27 0.47 -4.13 -4.21
N ALA A 28 -0.56 -4.53 -4.95
CA ALA A 28 -0.61 -5.85 -5.61
C ALA A 28 0.54 -6.01 -6.62
N ARG A 29 0.79 -4.98 -7.44
CA ARG A 29 1.91 -4.95 -8.39
C ARG A 29 3.26 -5.04 -7.68
N HIS A 30 3.42 -4.31 -6.59
CA HIS A 30 4.63 -4.33 -5.76
C HIS A 30 4.88 -5.70 -5.14
N VAL A 31 3.87 -6.30 -4.53
CA VAL A 31 3.95 -7.61 -3.87
C VAL A 31 4.31 -8.70 -4.89
N ALA A 32 3.74 -8.66 -6.09
CA ALA A 32 4.09 -9.57 -7.17
C ALA A 32 5.55 -9.39 -7.64
N ALA A 33 6.00 -8.15 -7.87
CA ALA A 33 7.31 -7.87 -8.45
C ALA A 33 8.47 -7.96 -7.44
N ARG A 34 8.29 -7.45 -6.23
CA ARG A 34 9.35 -7.33 -5.20
C ARG A 34 9.36 -8.51 -4.24
N HIS A 35 8.19 -9.07 -3.92
CA HIS A 35 8.08 -10.20 -2.99
C HIS A 35 7.83 -11.54 -3.69
N ARG A 36 7.64 -11.55 -5.02
CA ARG A 36 7.35 -12.75 -5.82
C ARG A 36 6.10 -13.50 -5.32
N ILE A 37 5.10 -12.76 -4.82
CA ILE A 37 3.81 -13.31 -4.37
C ILE A 37 2.77 -12.93 -5.43
N PRO A 38 2.53 -13.79 -6.44
CA PRO A 38 1.65 -13.45 -7.57
C PRO A 38 0.17 -13.45 -7.19
N LYS A 39 -0.23 -14.23 -6.17
CA LYS A 39 -1.59 -14.30 -5.65
C LYS A 39 -1.56 -14.16 -4.14
N PRO A 40 -1.59 -12.93 -3.59
CA PRO A 40 -1.68 -12.74 -2.16
C PRO A 40 -2.96 -13.40 -1.64
N THR A 41 -2.85 -14.14 -0.54
CA THR A 41 -4.01 -14.75 0.11
C THR A 41 -4.92 -13.67 0.69
N LYS A 42 -6.20 -13.98 0.92
CA LYS A 42 -7.13 -13.04 1.58
C LYS A 42 -6.60 -12.54 2.92
N SER A 43 -5.95 -13.42 3.70
CA SER A 43 -5.33 -13.05 4.96
C SER A 43 -4.18 -12.05 4.80
N LEU A 44 -3.32 -12.22 3.78
CA LEU A 44 -2.25 -11.27 3.50
C LEU A 44 -2.82 -9.92 3.05
N VAL A 45 -3.85 -9.91 2.20
CA VAL A 45 -4.52 -8.68 1.78
C VAL A 45 -5.10 -7.95 2.98
N GLN A 46 -5.81 -8.65 3.87
CA GLN A 46 -6.38 -8.05 5.08
C GLN A 46 -5.29 -7.49 6.00
N PHE A 47 -4.21 -8.26 6.22
CA PHE A 47 -3.08 -7.81 7.02
C PHE A 47 -2.46 -6.51 6.46
N LEU A 48 -2.29 -6.42 5.14
CA LEU A 48 -1.76 -5.21 4.49
C LEU A 48 -2.68 -4.02 4.70
N LYS A 49 -4.00 -4.19 4.53
CA LYS A 49 -4.98 -3.12 4.77
C LYS A 49 -4.93 -2.62 6.21
N ASP A 50 -4.91 -3.53 7.18
CA ASP A 50 -5.02 -3.17 8.60
C ASP A 50 -3.73 -2.57 9.18
N ASN A 51 -2.55 -2.93 8.64
CA ASN A 51 -1.26 -2.60 9.27
C ASN A 51 -0.35 -1.71 8.42
N THR A 52 -0.52 -1.70 7.09
CA THR A 52 0.42 -1.05 6.17
C THR A 52 -0.19 0.10 5.38
N ILE A 53 -1.52 0.23 5.40
CA ILE A 53 -2.25 1.31 4.75
C ILE A 53 -2.79 2.27 5.80
N ARG A 54 -2.69 3.58 5.55
CA ARG A 54 -3.22 4.63 6.40
C ARG A 54 -3.86 5.72 5.55
N GLU A 55 -4.98 6.25 6.02
CA GLU A 55 -5.51 7.49 5.49
C GLU A 55 -4.63 8.65 5.96
N ILE A 56 -4.19 9.48 5.02
CA ILE A 56 -3.41 10.69 5.28
C ILE A 56 -4.20 11.92 4.84
N PRO A 57 -4.07 13.04 5.56
CA PRO A 57 -4.64 14.31 5.11
C PRO A 57 -4.15 14.60 3.69
N SER A 58 -5.09 14.78 2.76
CA SER A 58 -4.74 15.32 1.45
C SER A 58 -4.19 16.72 1.70
N THR A 59 -2.88 16.91 1.58
CA THR A 59 -2.27 18.24 1.68
C THR A 59 -2.69 19.04 0.44
N ALA A 60 -3.94 19.51 0.43
CA ALA A 60 -4.28 20.72 -0.27
C ALA A 60 -3.44 21.80 0.39
N LYS A 61 -2.36 22.22 -0.29
CA LYS A 61 -1.65 23.44 0.08
C LYS A 61 -2.66 24.56 0.11
N THR A 62 -3.07 24.97 1.31
CA THR A 62 -3.55 26.33 1.54
C THR A 62 -2.29 27.17 1.65
N GLY A 63 -2.03 28.01 0.65
CA GLY A 63 -0.85 28.88 0.57
C GLY A 63 -0.74 29.50 -0.80
#